data_AF-A0A0A3J4P3-F1
#
_entry.id   AF-A0A0A3J4P3-F1
#
_cell.length_a   1.000
_cell.length_b   1.000
_cell.length_c   1.000
_cell.angle_alpha   90.00
_cell.angle_beta   90.00
_cell.angle_gamma   90.00
#
_symmetry.space_group_name_H-M   'P 1'
#
loop_
_entity.id
_entity.type
_entity.pdbx_description
1 polymer ?
#
loop_
_entity_poly.entity_id
_entity_poly.type
_entity_poly.pdbx_seq_one_letter_code
_entity_poly.pdbx_strand_id
1 'polypeptide(L)'
;MKNNPIIPYILIMAFGIGLIFFMSMEGVGNKEEIAHGGEDVAEEGGATAEEGAGGAELVSACIGCHGGDLTGGMGPDLHGITDVEHIKNVVMNGQGQMPPVVQDEAEAQAIAEYISTLE
;
A
#
# COMPACT_ATOMS: atom_id res chain seq x y z
N MET A 1 -30.94 35.15 -8.80
CA MET A 1 -30.79 33.76 -9.31
C MET A 1 -30.25 32.91 -8.19
N LYS A 2 -31.07 32.67 -7.16
CA LYS A 2 -30.57 32.75 -5.77
C LYS A 2 -30.42 31.41 -5.04
N ASN A 3 -30.85 30.28 -5.59
CA ASN A 3 -30.82 28.99 -4.90
C ASN A 3 -30.49 27.84 -5.88
N ASN A 4 -29.35 27.89 -6.58
CA ASN A 4 -28.92 26.73 -7.37
C ASN A 4 -28.27 25.72 -6.41
N PRO A 5 -28.84 24.52 -6.21
CA PRO A 5 -28.32 23.52 -5.27
C PRO A 5 -26.88 23.09 -5.59
N ILE A 6 -26.39 23.37 -6.81
CA ILE A 6 -25.02 23.07 -7.24
C ILE A 6 -23.98 24.03 -6.63
N ILE A 7 -24.35 25.27 -6.31
CA ILE A 7 -23.42 26.28 -5.77
C ILE A 7 -22.75 25.83 -4.45
N PRO A 8 -23.48 25.30 -3.43
CA PRO A 8 -22.82 24.80 -2.22
C PRO A 8 -21.88 23.61 -2.49
N TYR A 9 -22.20 22.72 -3.45
CA TYR A 9 -21.31 21.60 -3.80
C TYR A 9 -20.01 22.08 -4.45
N ILE A 10 -20.07 23.06 -5.36
CA ILE A 10 -18.88 23.63 -6.00
C ILE A 10 -18.00 24.35 -4.96
N LEU A 11 -18.61 25.03 -3.98
CA LEU A 11 -17.87 25.68 -2.90
C LEU A 11 -17.18 24.68 -1.98
N ILE A 12 -17.85 23.59 -1.61
CA ILE A 12 -17.25 22.51 -0.80
C ILE A 12 -16.10 21.83 -1.56
N MET A 13 -16.29 21.56 -2.86
CA MET A 13 -15.26 20.98 -3.71
C MET A 13 -14.03 21.89 -3.82
N ALA A 14 -14.24 23.18 -4.07
CA ALA A 14 -13.14 24.16 -4.15
C ALA A 14 -12.41 24.32 -2.80
N PHE A 15 -13.15 24.27 -1.70
CA PHE A 15 -12.58 24.33 -0.35
C PHE A 15 -11.77 23.06 -0.01
N GLY A 16 -12.27 21.88 -0.38
CA GLY A 16 -11.55 20.61 -0.21
C GLY A 16 -10.26 20.55 -1.00
N ILE A 17 -10.28 20.96 -2.27
CA ILE A 17 -9.08 21.06 -3.09
C ILE A 17 -8.09 22.06 -2.47
N GLY A 18 -8.56 23.22 -2.00
CA GLY A 18 -7.73 24.20 -1.32
C GLY A 18 -7.06 23.68 -0.03
N LEU A 19 -7.79 22.89 0.77
CA LEU A 19 -7.25 22.28 1.99
C LEU A 19 -6.17 21.24 1.69
N ILE A 20 -6.36 20.42 0.64
CA ILE A 20 -5.36 19.44 0.22
C ILE A 20 -4.06 20.14 -0.18
N PHE A 21 -4.14 21.19 -0.99
CA PHE A 21 -2.96 21.96 -1.39
C PHE A 21 -2.30 22.67 -0.19
N PHE A 22 -3.08 23.18 0.76
CA PHE A 22 -2.57 23.83 1.96
C PHE A 22 -1.85 22.83 2.90
N MET A 23 -2.48 21.71 3.24
CA MET A 23 -1.85 20.63 4.03
C MET A 23 -0.66 20.00 3.31
N SER A 24 -0.65 19.94 1.98
CA SER A 24 0.49 19.43 1.21
C SER A 24 1.72 20.34 1.35
N MET A 25 1.55 21.66 1.47
CA MET A 25 2.68 22.58 1.70
C MET A 25 3.24 22.48 3.13
N GLU A 26 2.40 22.18 4.12
CA GLU A 26 2.83 21.99 5.52
C GLU A 26 3.37 20.56 5.79
N GLY A 27 2.91 19.55 5.05
CA GLY A 27 3.28 18.15 5.24
C GLY A 27 4.68 17.75 4.71
N VAL A 28 5.25 18.52 3.77
CA VAL A 28 6.59 18.22 3.20
C VAL A 28 7.73 18.42 4.20
N GLY A 29 7.49 19.12 5.31
CA GLY A 29 8.51 19.42 6.33
C GLY A 29 8.63 18.45 7.52
N ASN A 30 7.61 17.62 7.79
CA ASN A 30 7.56 16.77 9.00
C ASN A 30 7.32 15.28 8.64
N LYS A 31 8.32 14.65 8.02
CA LYS A 31 8.30 13.22 7.65
C LYS A 31 8.29 12.22 8.83
N GLU A 32 8.31 12.69 10.07
CA GLU A 32 8.37 11.82 11.26
C GLU A 32 7.06 11.74 12.07
N GLU A 33 6.00 12.51 11.76
CA GLU A 33 4.79 12.55 12.61
C GLU A 33 3.44 12.30 11.89
N ILE A 34 3.42 12.05 10.58
CA ILE A 34 2.20 11.60 9.85
C ILE A 34 2.12 10.05 9.84
N ALA A 35 2.47 9.41 10.96
CA ALA A 35 2.35 7.97 11.14
C ALA A 35 1.11 7.58 11.99
N HIS A 36 0.28 8.55 12.41
CA HIS A 36 -0.95 8.24 13.14
C HIS A 36 -2.09 9.20 12.82
N GLY A 37 -3.07 8.70 12.06
CA GLY A 37 -4.36 9.34 11.78
C GLY A 37 -4.51 9.57 10.28
N GLY A 38 -5.34 8.85 9.54
CA GLY A 38 -6.43 7.94 9.85
C GLY A 38 -7.32 7.90 8.60
N GLU A 39 -8.26 6.96 8.58
CA GLU A 39 -9.50 7.06 7.81
C GLU A 39 -9.36 6.83 6.30
N ASP A 40 -9.53 5.55 5.96
CA ASP A 40 -10.24 5.01 4.81
C ASP A 40 -10.86 6.08 3.86
N VAL A 41 -10.17 6.36 2.76
CA VAL A 41 -10.84 6.77 1.52
C VAL A 41 -10.32 5.85 0.42
N ALA A 42 -11.13 4.84 0.14
CA ALA A 42 -11.01 4.02 -1.05
C ALA A 42 -11.28 4.84 -2.32
N GLU A 43 -10.73 4.31 -3.41
CA GLU A 43 -11.11 4.44 -4.82
C GLU A 43 -10.31 5.42 -5.71
N GLU A 44 -9.59 4.75 -6.61
CA GLU A 44 -9.53 4.96 -8.06
C GLU A 44 -8.45 5.88 -8.64
N GLY A 45 -7.51 5.21 -9.31
CA GLY A 45 -7.24 5.53 -10.70
C GLY A 45 -6.09 6.51 -10.92
N GLY A 46 -4.87 5.99 -10.89
CA GLY A 46 -3.69 6.73 -11.32
C GLY A 46 -2.58 5.79 -11.75
N ALA A 47 -2.69 5.27 -12.97
CA ALA A 47 -1.62 4.53 -13.63
C ALA A 47 -0.31 5.31 -13.56
N THR A 48 0.58 4.87 -12.68
CA THR A 48 2.02 5.07 -12.84
C THR A 48 2.64 3.70 -12.76
N ALA A 49 2.81 3.12 -13.95
CA ALA A 49 3.82 2.11 -14.16
C ALA A 49 5.19 2.78 -13.91
N GLU A 50 5.57 2.88 -12.65
CA GLU A 50 6.95 3.04 -12.24
C GLU A 50 7.45 1.64 -11.89
N GLU A 51 8.26 1.11 -12.81
CA GLU A 51 9.06 -0.10 -12.63
C GLU A 51 9.77 -0.03 -11.26
N GLY A 52 9.36 -0.88 -10.32
CA GLY A 52 10.08 -1.12 -9.06
C GLY A 52 9.44 -0.63 -7.75
N ALA A 53 8.31 0.09 -7.77
CA ALA A 53 7.72 0.66 -6.55
C ALA A 53 6.52 -0.10 -5.95
N GLY A 54 5.99 -1.13 -6.62
CA GLY A 54 4.77 -1.82 -6.16
C GLY A 54 4.97 -2.81 -5.02
N GLY A 55 6.11 -3.51 -4.98
CA GLY A 55 6.34 -4.60 -4.01
C GLY A 55 6.33 -4.13 -2.55
N ALA A 56 6.95 -2.99 -2.24
CA ALA A 56 7.05 -2.49 -0.87
C ALA A 56 5.68 -2.09 -0.28
N GLU A 57 4.79 -1.51 -1.10
CA GLU A 57 3.43 -1.17 -0.69
C GLU A 57 2.60 -2.43 -0.42
N LEU A 58 2.76 -3.44 -1.27
CA LEU A 58 2.07 -4.73 -1.17
C LEU A 58 2.56 -5.58 0.02
N VAL A 59 3.82 -5.39 0.45
CA VAL A 59 4.44 -6.10 1.57
C VAL A 59 3.97 -5.59 2.94
N SER A 60 3.28 -4.44 2.98
CA SER A 60 2.61 -3.96 4.20
C SER A 60 1.63 -4.98 4.80
N ALA A 61 1.01 -5.83 4.00
CA ALA A 61 0.16 -6.91 4.48
C ALA A 61 0.95 -8.08 5.10
N CYS A 62 2.22 -8.24 4.74
CA CYS A 62 3.08 -9.35 5.17
C CYS A 62 3.64 -9.13 6.58
N ILE A 63 3.93 -7.88 6.95
CA ILE A 63 4.57 -7.54 8.24
C ILE A 63 3.75 -7.96 9.46
N GLY A 64 2.41 -8.04 9.31
CA GLY A 64 1.51 -8.43 10.40
C GLY A 64 1.77 -9.85 10.91
N CYS A 65 2.27 -10.74 10.06
CA CYS A 65 2.62 -12.11 10.41
C CYS A 65 4.14 -12.32 10.46
N HIS A 66 4.89 -11.70 9.55
CA HIS A 66 6.32 -11.93 9.38
C HIS A 66 7.21 -10.89 10.08
N GLY A 67 6.65 -9.98 10.86
CA GLY A 67 7.40 -8.96 11.58
C GLY A 67 7.62 -7.69 10.75
N GLY A 68 7.84 -6.56 11.44
CA GLY A 68 7.98 -5.25 10.81
C GLY A 68 9.13 -5.15 9.80
N ASP A 69 10.17 -5.95 10.01
CA ASP A 69 11.34 -6.09 9.16
C ASP A 69 11.36 -7.42 8.38
N LEU A 70 10.26 -8.19 8.39
CA LEU A 70 10.13 -9.48 7.72
C LEU A 70 11.09 -10.57 8.20
N THR A 71 11.78 -10.35 9.34
CA THR A 71 12.71 -11.31 9.96
C THR A 71 12.00 -12.44 10.71
N GLY A 72 10.67 -12.43 10.73
CA GLY A 72 9.83 -13.44 11.34
C GLY A 72 9.07 -12.96 12.57
N GLY A 73 8.06 -13.74 12.95
CA GLY A 73 7.19 -13.47 14.10
C GLY A 73 6.20 -14.60 14.32
N MET A 74 4.98 -14.45 13.80
CA MET A 74 4.02 -15.55 13.67
C MET A 74 4.37 -16.45 12.47
N GLY A 75 4.80 -15.85 11.38
CA GLY A 75 5.39 -16.51 10.22
C GLY A 75 6.91 -16.61 10.32
N PRO A 76 7.54 -17.47 9.50
CA PRO A 76 8.99 -17.58 9.43
C PRO A 76 9.66 -16.33 8.85
N ASP A 77 10.98 -16.24 9.01
CA ASP A 77 11.83 -15.28 8.32
C ASP A 77 11.68 -15.39 6.80
N LEU A 78 11.56 -14.24 6.12
CA LEU A 78 11.43 -14.15 4.66
C LEU A 78 12.75 -13.77 3.96
N HIS A 79 13.79 -13.46 4.72
CA HIS A 79 15.09 -13.09 4.16
C HIS A 79 15.83 -14.29 3.55
N GLY A 80 16.58 -14.03 2.47
CA GLY A 80 17.38 -15.05 1.77
C GLY A 80 16.58 -16.04 0.92
N ILE A 81 15.27 -15.85 0.75
CA ILE A 81 14.42 -16.69 -0.11
C ILE A 81 14.48 -16.15 -1.55
N THR A 82 15.28 -16.77 -2.42
CA THR A 82 15.46 -16.27 -3.80
C THR A 82 14.54 -16.91 -4.84
N ASP A 83 13.72 -17.90 -4.46
CA ASP A 83 12.84 -18.61 -5.40
C ASP A 83 11.52 -17.85 -5.59
N VAL A 84 11.51 -16.97 -6.58
CA VAL A 84 10.38 -16.09 -6.92
C VAL A 84 9.12 -16.89 -7.27
N GLU A 85 9.24 -17.99 -8.03
CA GLU A 85 8.07 -18.80 -8.42
C GLU A 85 7.46 -19.51 -7.20
N HIS A 86 8.30 -19.99 -6.29
CA HIS A 86 7.82 -20.56 -5.03
C HIS A 86 7.11 -19.52 -4.17
N ILE A 87 7.70 -18.32 -4.00
CA ILE A 87 7.09 -17.25 -3.21
C ILE A 87 5.74 -16.85 -3.80
N LYS A 88 5.66 -16.65 -5.12
CA LYS A 88 4.42 -16.33 -5.83
C LYS A 88 3.35 -17.38 -5.55
N ASN A 89 3.70 -18.66 -5.65
CA ASN A 89 2.76 -19.75 -5.40
C ASN A 89 2.23 -19.74 -3.95
N VAL A 90 3.11 -19.54 -2.97
CA VAL A 90 2.74 -19.49 -1.54
C VAL A 90 1.89 -18.26 -1.25
N VAL A 91 2.20 -17.12 -1.84
CA VAL A 91 1.44 -15.87 -1.66
C VAL A 91 0.02 -16.01 -2.24
N MET A 92 -0.14 -16.72 -3.37
CA MET A 92 -1.45 -16.92 -4.01
C MET A 92 -2.27 -18.07 -3.43
N ASN A 93 -1.63 -19.17 -3.02
CA ASN A 93 -2.33 -20.38 -2.58
C ASN A 93 -2.28 -20.58 -1.06
N GLY A 94 -1.47 -19.79 -0.36
CA GLY A 94 -1.14 -20.02 1.05
C GLY A 94 -0.21 -21.22 1.24
N GLN A 95 0.30 -21.36 2.47
CA GLN A 95 1.07 -22.52 2.89
C GLN A 95 0.93 -22.77 4.39
N GLY A 96 0.46 -23.96 4.75
CA GLY A 96 0.25 -24.35 6.15
C GLY A 96 -0.74 -23.43 6.85
N GLN A 97 -0.25 -22.61 7.78
CA GLN A 97 -1.05 -21.63 8.53
C GLN A 97 -1.16 -20.27 7.82
N MET A 98 -0.36 -20.02 6.77
CA MET A 98 -0.45 -18.80 5.98
C MET A 98 -1.60 -18.94 4.96
N PRO A 99 -2.68 -18.14 5.06
CA PRO A 99 -3.71 -18.13 4.04
C PRO A 99 -3.21 -17.46 2.75
N PRO A 100 -3.91 -17.68 1.62
CA PRO A 100 -3.77 -16.84 0.43
C PRO A 100 -3.86 -15.35 0.76
N VAL A 101 -2.95 -14.53 0.22
CA VAL A 101 -2.91 -13.08 0.50
C VAL A 101 -3.39 -12.27 -0.70
N VAL A 102 -2.94 -12.61 -1.91
CA VAL A 102 -3.37 -11.96 -3.16
C VAL A 102 -3.81 -13.02 -4.17
N GLN A 103 -4.74 -12.64 -5.05
CA GLN A 103 -5.21 -13.51 -6.14
C GLN A 103 -4.75 -13.02 -7.51
N ASP A 104 -4.21 -11.81 -7.59
CA ASP A 104 -3.66 -11.24 -8.82
C ASP A 104 -2.23 -11.74 -9.05
N GLU A 105 -1.95 -12.23 -10.26
CA GLU A 105 -0.64 -12.79 -10.61
C GLU A 105 0.46 -11.71 -10.70
N ALA A 106 0.11 -10.49 -11.12
CA ALA A 106 1.08 -9.41 -11.26
C ALA A 106 1.49 -8.85 -9.89
N GLU A 107 0.54 -8.72 -8.97
CA GLU A 107 0.83 -8.35 -7.57
C GLU A 107 1.65 -9.44 -6.88
N ALA A 108 1.29 -10.71 -7.06
CA ALA A 108 2.05 -11.83 -6.47
C ALA A 108 3.49 -11.88 -7.00
N GLN A 109 3.68 -11.60 -8.29
CA GLN A 109 5.01 -11.50 -8.90
C GLN A 109 5.82 -10.34 -8.29
N ALA A 110 5.23 -9.16 -8.14
CA ALA A 110 5.90 -7.99 -7.57
C ALA A 110 6.32 -8.20 -6.10
N ILE A 111 5.46 -8.84 -5.29
CA ILE A 111 5.77 -9.24 -3.92
C ILE A 111 6.93 -10.25 -3.90
N ALA A 112 6.87 -11.26 -4.76
CA ALA A 112 7.88 -12.32 -4.82
C ALA A 112 9.25 -11.78 -5.23
N GLU A 113 9.30 -10.90 -6.22
CA GLU A 113 10.52 -10.22 -6.64
C GLU A 113 11.09 -9.37 -5.50
N TYR A 114 10.26 -8.60 -4.80
CA TYR A 114 10.72 -7.82 -3.64
C TYR A 114 11.30 -8.72 -2.53
N ILE A 115 10.58 -9.77 -2.13
CA ILE A 115 11.05 -10.70 -1.09
C ILE A 115 12.38 -11.34 -1.48
N SER A 116 12.56 -11.67 -2.77
CA SER A 116 13.81 -12.26 -3.26
C SER A 116 15.03 -11.35 -3.16
N THR A 117 14.83 -10.05 -2.95
CA THR A 117 15.92 -9.07 -2.74
C THR A 117 16.29 -8.88 -1.28
N LEU A 118 15.54 -9.47 -0.35
CA LEU A 118 15.79 -9.36 1.09
C LEU A 118 16.95 -10.28 1.51
N GLU A 119 17.88 -9.75 2.30
CA GLU A 119 19.10 -10.43 2.78
C GLU A 119 19.05 -10.82 4.26
#